data_AF-A0A8T3ZK94-F1
#
_entry.id   AF-A0A8T3ZK94-F1
#
_cell.length_a   1.000
_cell.length_b   1.000
_cell.length_c   1.000
_cell.angle_alpha   90.00
_cell.angle_beta   90.00
_cell.angle_gamma   90.00
#
_symmetry.space_group_name_H-M   'P 1'
#
loop_
_entity.id
_entity.type
_entity.pdbx_description
1 polymer ?
#
loop_
_entity_poly.entity_id
_entity_poly.type
_entity_poly.pdbx_seq_one_letter_code
_entity_poly.pdbx_strand_id
1 'polypeptide(L)' 'MINSFANYLKDGVVRKKTEDKESATSLFRHAQDRLAYAKQKEVTEKTASFVLEDAYGAALEAVQALMAKEGYKTVSKP' A
#
# COMPACT_ATOMS: atom_id res chain seq x y z
N MET A 1 -3.32 15.21 -16.59
CA MET A 1 -4.66 15.43 -15.99
C MET A 1 -4.79 14.46 -14.83
N ILE A 2 -5.05 14.94 -13.61
CA ILE A 2 -5.21 14.05 -12.44
C ILE A 2 -6.59 13.39 -12.56
N ASN A 3 -6.65 12.06 -12.58
CA ASN A 3 -7.93 11.35 -12.53
C ASN A 3 -8.58 11.59 -11.18
N SER A 4 -9.85 11.99 -11.18
CA SER A 4 -10.63 12.14 -9.94
C SER A 4 -10.75 10.79 -9.23
N PHE A 5 -10.67 10.78 -7.90
CA PHE A 5 -10.88 9.58 -7.09
C PHE A 5 -12.21 8.87 -7.42
N ALA A 6 -13.24 9.65 -7.76
CA ALA A 6 -14.55 9.15 -8.18
C ALA A 6 -14.49 8.24 -9.42
N ASN A 7 -13.53 8.45 -10.33
CA ASN A 7 -13.35 7.61 -11.50
C ASN A 7 -12.90 6.20 -11.09
N TYR A 8 -12.03 6.06 -10.08
CA TYR A 8 -11.58 4.75 -9.59
C TYR A 8 -12.69 3.97 -8.88
N LEU A 9 -13.64 4.66 -8.25
CA LEU A 9 -14.85 4.05 -7.72
C LEU A 9 -15.77 3.58 -8.86
N LYS A 10 -15.94 4.40 -9.89
CA LYS A 10 -16.75 4.10 -11.08
C LYS A 10 -16.20 2.89 -11.85
N ASP A 11 -14.89 2.83 -12.03
CA ASP A 11 -14.20 1.78 -12.78
C ASP A 11 -14.07 0.46 -11.98
N GLY A 12 -14.54 0.45 -10.73
CA GLY A 12 -14.61 -0.74 -9.87
C GLY A 12 -13.27 -1.23 -9.34
N VAL A 13 -12.18 -0.49 -9.58
CA VAL A 13 -10.83 -0.78 -9.09
C VAL A 13 -10.65 -0.39 -7.62
N VAL A 14 -11.53 0.47 -7.10
CA VAL A 14 -11.68 0.76 -5.68
C VAL A 14 -13.13 0.53 -5.28
N ARG A 15 -13.36 -0.04 -4.10
CA ARG A 15 -14.70 -0.22 -3.53
C ARG A 15 -14.79 0.39 -2.14
N LYS A 16 -15.96 0.91 -1.81
CA LYS A 16 -16.30 1.27 -0.43
C LYS A 16 -16.40 0.01 0.43
N LYS A 17 -15.96 0.12 1.67
CA LYS A 17 -16.14 -0.86 2.75
C LYS A 17 -16.38 -0.11 4.07
N THR A 18 -16.77 -0.81 5.11
CA THR A 18 -16.74 -0.24 6.47
C THR A 18 -15.31 0.15 6.82
N GLU A 19 -15.15 1.32 7.46
CA GLU A 19 -13.88 1.73 8.05
C GLU A 19 -13.37 0.62 8.96
N ASP A 20 -12.07 0.34 8.86
CA ASP A 20 -11.44 -0.73 9.63
C ASP A 20 -10.13 -0.21 10.19
N LYS A 21 -10.25 0.42 11.37
CA LYS A 21 -9.14 1.08 12.07
C LYS A 21 -8.11 0.08 12.56
N GLU A 22 -8.54 -1.13 12.94
CA GLU A 22 -7.63 -2.19 13.38
C GLU A 22 -6.77 -2.68 12.21
N SER A 23 -7.40 -3.03 11.08
CA SER A 23 -6.67 -3.41 9.87
C SER A 23 -5.77 -2.30 9.36
N ALA A 24 -6.24 -1.03 9.40
CA ALA A 24 -5.43 0.11 9.01
C ALA A 24 -4.18 0.25 9.88
N THR A 25 -4.32 0.11 11.20
CA THR A 25 -3.19 0.18 12.14
C THR A 25 -2.21 -0.98 11.91
N SER A 26 -2.73 -2.19 11.72
CA SER A 26 -1.91 -3.38 11.45
C SER A 26 -1.11 -3.25 10.15
N LEU A 27 -1.77 -2.85 9.05
CA LEU A 27 -1.13 -2.61 7.74
C LEU A 27 -0.07 -1.52 7.82
N PHE A 28 -0.37 -0.41 8.52
CA PHE A 28 0.58 0.68 8.66
C PHE A 28 1.83 0.26 9.45
N ARG A 29 1.65 -0.50 10.52
CA ARG A 29 2.78 -1.06 11.29
C ARG A 29 3.63 -1.99 10.43
N HIS A 30 3.00 -2.89 9.66
CA HIS A 30 3.71 -3.79 8.78
C HIS A 30 4.49 -3.04 7.69
N ALA A 31 3.91 -1.99 7.10
CA ALA A 31 4.60 -1.11 6.17
C ALA A 31 5.84 -0.44 6.80
N GLN A 32 5.74 0.01 8.06
CA GLN A 32 6.88 0.58 8.79
C GLN A 32 7.99 -0.47 9.02
N ASP A 33 7.63 -1.67 9.48
CA ASP A 33 8.58 -2.76 9.73
C ASP A 33 9.30 -3.17 8.44
N ARG A 34 8.55 -3.31 7.34
CA ARG A 34 9.10 -3.64 6.02
C ARG A 34 10.04 -2.57 5.49
N LEU A 35 9.67 -1.30 5.60
CA LEU A 35 10.53 -0.20 5.20
C LEU A 35 11.80 -0.11 6.07
N ALA A 36 11.67 -0.34 7.38
CA ALA A 36 12.82 -0.37 8.29
C ALA A 36 13.78 -1.50 7.94
N TYR A 37 13.27 -2.68 7.58
CA TYR A 37 14.08 -3.80 7.10
C TYR A 37 14.80 -3.48 5.79
N ALA A 38 14.09 -2.92 4.80
CA ALA A 38 14.68 -2.55 3.51
C ALA A 38 15.82 -1.52 3.66
N LYS A 39 15.65 -0.55 4.57
CA LYS A 39 16.67 0.47 4.88
C LYS A 39 17.97 -0.08 5.46
N GLN A 40 17.95 -1.27 6.04
CA GLN A 40 19.16 -1.89 6.61
C GLN A 40 19.98 -2.66 5.57
N LYS A 41 19.47 -2.80 4.35
CA LYS A 41 20.14 -3.56 3.28
C LYS A 41 21.00 -2.64 2.43
N GLU A 42 22.17 -3.13 2.05
CA GLU A 42 23.02 -2.47 1.07
C GLU A 42 22.40 -2.61 -0.33
N VAL A 43 22.36 -1.51 -1.07
CA VAL A 43 21.89 -1.48 -2.45
C VAL A 43 23.08 -1.74 -3.38
N THR A 44 23.09 -2.94 -3.96
CA THR A 44 24.08 -3.40 -4.95
C THR A 44 23.36 -3.86 -6.20
N GLU A 45 24.05 -4.13 -7.31
CA GLU A 45 23.41 -4.67 -8.52
C GLU A 45 22.61 -5.95 -8.28
N LYS A 46 23.05 -6.80 -7.34
CA LYS A 46 22.37 -8.07 -7.01
C LYS A 46 21.18 -7.89 -6.07
N THR A 47 21.18 -6.84 -5.25
CA THR A 47 20.20 -6.63 -4.17
C THR A 47 19.21 -5.53 -4.48
N ALA A 48 19.50 -4.67 -5.47
CA ALA A 48 18.70 -3.48 -5.78
C ALA A 48 17.24 -3.80 -6.08
N SER A 49 16.96 -4.82 -6.90
CA SER A 49 15.59 -5.21 -7.23
C SER A 49 14.79 -5.56 -5.97
N PHE A 50 15.33 -6.42 -5.10
CA PHE A 50 14.67 -6.85 -3.88
C PHE A 50 14.44 -5.70 -2.90
N VAL A 51 15.45 -4.84 -2.70
CA VAL A 51 15.33 -3.69 -1.78
C VAL A 51 14.28 -2.70 -2.28
N LEU A 52 14.25 -2.44 -3.60
CA LEU A 52 13.27 -1.54 -4.20
C LEU A 52 11.86 -2.13 -4.21
N GLU A 53 11.71 -3.44 -4.46
CA GLU A 53 10.44 -4.16 -4.34
C GLU A 53 9.89 -4.10 -2.91
N ASP A 54 10.73 -4.25 -1.89
CA ASP A 54 10.32 -4.12 -0.49
C ASP A 54 9.93 -2.69 -0.13
N ALA A 55 10.68 -1.69 -0.60
CA ALA A 55 10.33 -0.29 -0.40
C ALA A 55 9.00 0.07 -1.09
N TYR A 56 8.79 -0.42 -2.32
CA TYR A 56 7.53 -0.27 -3.05
C TYR A 56 6.38 -0.97 -2.32
N GLY A 57 6.59 -2.20 -1.84
CA GLY A 57 5.61 -2.96 -1.07
C GLY A 57 5.20 -2.23 0.20
N ALA A 58 6.16 -1.68 0.95
CA ALA A 58 5.88 -0.86 2.13
C ALA A 58 5.04 0.38 1.80
N ALA A 59 5.35 1.08 0.70
CA ALA A 59 4.55 2.23 0.26
C ALA A 59 3.12 1.81 -0.12
N LEU A 60 2.97 0.69 -0.82
CA LEU A 60 1.66 0.16 -1.20
C LEU A 60 0.81 -0.22 0.02
N GLU A 61 1.39 -0.90 1.00
CA GLU A 61 0.72 -1.27 2.25
C GLU A 61 0.32 -0.04 3.07
N ALA A 62 1.15 1.01 3.11
CA ALA A 62 0.79 2.27 3.75
C ALA A 62 -0.40 2.96 3.05
N VAL A 63 -0.47 2.92 1.72
CA VAL A 63 -1.64 3.40 0.97
C VAL A 63 -2.88 2.55 1.27
N GLN A 64 -2.75 1.23 1.34
CA GLN A 64 -3.85 0.33 1.72
C GLN A 64 -4.33 0.58 3.15
N ALA A 65 -3.43 0.89 4.09
CA ALA A 65 -3.79 1.28 5.44
C ALA A 65 -4.63 2.56 5.45
N LEU A 66 -4.20 3.59 4.69
CA LEU A 66 -4.97 4.83 4.54
C LEU A 66 -6.35 4.55 3.94
N MET A 67 -6.42 3.75 2.88
CA MET A 67 -7.69 3.37 2.27
C MET A 67 -8.60 2.64 3.27
N ALA A 68 -8.06 1.69 4.04
CA ALA A 68 -8.84 0.95 5.03
C ALA A 68 -9.38 1.86 6.14
N LYS A 69 -8.59 2.84 6.57
CA LYS A 69 -8.99 3.87 7.55
C LYS A 69 -10.14 4.73 7.01
N GLU A 70 -10.11 5.08 5.73
CA GLU A 70 -11.11 5.93 5.07
C GLU A 70 -12.32 5.14 4.51
N GLY A 71 -12.42 3.83 4.81
CA GLY A 71 -13.56 3.01 4.37
C GLY A 71 -13.49 2.59 2.89
N TYR A 72 -12.28 2.39 2.37
CA TYR A 72 -12.04 1.93 1.00
C TYR A 72 -11.16 0.67 0.98
N LYS A 73 -11.26 -0.08 -0.12
CA LYS A 73 -10.32 -1.16 -0.45
C LYS A 73 -10.05 -1.17 -1.94
N THR A 74 -8.81 -1.49 -2.31
CA THR A 74 -8.46 -1.80 -3.71
C THR A 74 -9.06 -3.15 -4.09
N VAL A 75 -9.35 -3.31 -5.37
CA VAL A 75 -9.72 -4.59 -5.98
C VAL A 75 -8.61 -4.91 -6.97
N SER A 76 -7.81 -5.95 -6.72
CA SER A 76 -7.00 -6.48 -7.82
C SER A 76 -7.99 -7.12 -8.78
N LYS A 77 -7.90 -6.78 -10.08
CA LYS A 77 -8.55 -7.63 -11.07
C LYS A 77 -7.91 -9.03 -10.97
N PRO A 78 -8.69 -10.11 -11.11
CA PRO A 78 -8.13 -11.44 -11.29
C PRO A 78 -7.21 -11.48 -12.51
#